data_AF-A0A9E1VPP8-F1
#
_entry.id   AF-A0A9E1VPP8-F1
#
_cell.length_a   1.000
_cell.length_b   1.000
_cell.length_c   1.000
_cell.angle_alpha   90.00
_cell.angle_beta   90.00
_cell.angle_gamma   90.00
#
_symmetry.space_group_name_H-M   'P 1'
#
loop_
_entity.id
_entity.type
_entity.pdbx_description
1 polymer ?
#
loop_
_entity_poly.entity_id
_entity_poly.type
_entity_poly.pdbx_seq_one_letter_code
_entity_poly.pdbx_strand_id
1 'polypeptide(L)' 'MNDILLIGGGGHCKSVIDVIEQEGRFNIAGIVERPDFLET' A
#
# COMPACT_ATOMS: atom_id res chain seq x y z
N MET A 1 15.11 -7.14 -4.85
CA MET A 1 14.00 -6.53 -4.11
C MET A 1 12.77 -6.69 -4.97
N ASN A 2 11.70 -7.30 -4.47
CA ASN A 2 10.51 -7.53 -5.28
C ASN A 2 9.54 -6.37 -5.09
N ASP A 3 8.94 -5.95 -6.19
CA ASP A 3 7.94 -4.90 -6.20
C ASP A 3 6.57 -5.50 -5.89
N ILE A 4 5.84 -4.86 -4.98
CA ILE A 4 4.50 -5.30 -4.54
C ILE A 4 3.49 -4.17 -4.69
N LEU A 5 2.23 -4.55 -4.91
CA LEU A 5 1.08 -3.64 -4.87
C LEU A 5 0.30 -3.88 -3.59
N LEU A 6 -0.04 -2.81 -2.88
CA LEU A 6 -0.95 -2.88 -1.73
C LEU A 6 -2.39 -2.71 -2.22
N ILE A 7 -3.33 -3.45 -1.64
CA ILE A 7 -4.75 -3.35 -1.97
C ILE A 7 -5.49 -2.80 -0.76
N GLY A 8 -6.19 -1.68 -0.94
CA GLY A 8 -6.90 -0.94 0.11
C GLY A 8 -6.01 0.13 0.76
N GLY A 9 -6.32 1.40 0.53
CA GLY A 9 -5.65 2.60 1.05
C GLY A 9 -6.30 3.23 2.29
N GLY A 10 -7.17 2.49 3.00
CA GLY A 10 -7.79 2.94 4.25
C GLY A 10 -6.80 3.07 5.43
N GLY A 11 -7.29 3.42 6.62
CA GLY A 11 -6.43 3.71 7.80
C GLY A 11 -5.45 2.61 8.22
N HIS A 12 -5.75 1.34 7.92
CA HIS A 12 -4.87 0.20 8.20
C HIS A 12 -3.68 0.11 7.22
N CYS A 13 -3.81 0.65 6.00
CA CYS A 13 -2.77 0.61 4.98
C CYS A 13 -1.50 1.33 5.44
N LYS A 14 -1.65 2.41 6.20
CA LYS A 14 -0.52 3.18 6.73
C LYS A 14 0.41 2.33 7.60
N SER A 15 -0.15 1.56 8.53
CA SER A 15 0.64 0.68 9.40
C SER A 15 1.34 -0.44 8.62
N VAL A 16 0.75 -0.90 7.51
CA VAL A 16 1.36 -1.90 6.63
C VAL A 16 2.55 -1.30 5.86
N ILE A 17 2.43 -0.06 5.38
CA ILE A 17 3.53 0.67 4.73
C ILE A 17 4.71 0.81 5.70
N ASP A 18 4.46 1.28 6.92
CA ASP A 18 5.51 1.49 7.93
C ASP A 18 6.33 0.22 8.17
N VAL A 19 5.67 -0.94 8.31
CA VAL A 19 6.34 -2.23 8.53
C VAL A 19 7.12 -2.70 7.30
N ILE A 20 6.56 -2.55 6.10
CA ILE A 20 7.22 -2.98 4.86
C ILE A 20 8.49 -2.15 4.58
N GLU A 21 8.41 -0.84 4.79
CA GLU A 21 9.55 0.07 4.66
C GLU A 21 10.61 -0.23 5.71
N GLN A 22 10.21 -0.50 6.97
CA GLN A 22 11.13 -0.86 8.05
C GLN A 22 11.80 -2.21 7.83
N GLU A 23 11.08 -3.22 7.35
CA GLU A 23 11.66 -4.55 7.05
C GLU A 23 12.62 -4.51 5.86
N GLY A 24 12.43 -3.60 4.90
CA GLY A 24 13.34 -3.44 3.76
C GLY A 24 13.42 -4.69 2.86
N ARG A 25 12.34 -5.48 2.78
CA ARG A 25 12.29 -6.72 2.00
C ARG A 25 11.62 -6.56 0.63
N PHE A 26 10.74 -5.56 0.52
CA PHE A 26 9.93 -5.30 -0.67
C PHE A 26 9.93 -3.81 -1.00
N ASN A 27 9.75 -3.48 -2.28
CA ASN A 27 9.43 -2.11 -2.68
C ASN A 27 7.93 -2.00 -2.90
N ILE A 28 7.33 -0.95 -2.38
CA ILE A 28 5.92 -0.65 -2.64
C ILE A 28 5.83 0.08 -3.98
N ALA A 29 5.30 -0.59 -5.01
CA ALA A 29 5.14 -0.01 -6.34
C ALA A 29 3.89 0.88 -6.44
N GLY A 30 2.92 0.69 -5.55
CA GLY A 30 1.70 1.48 -5.50
C GLY A 30 0.64 0.88 -4.58
N ILE A 31 -0.45 1.63 -4.40
CA ILE A 31 -1.63 1.23 -3.64
C ILE A 31 -2.82 1.28 -4.59
N VAL A 32 -3.61 0.21 -4.60
CA VAL A 32 -4.81 0.06 -5.42
C VAL A 32 -6.03 0.13 -4.51
N GLU A 33 -6.98 0.99 -4.83
CA GLU A 33 -8.25 1.11 -4.11
C GLU A 33 -9.42 0.83 -5.06
N ARG A 34 -10.58 0.50 -4.49
CA ARG A 34 -11.80 0.40 -5.30
C ARG A 34 -12.14 1.76 -5.94
N PRO A 35 -12.64 1.77 -7.19
CA PRO A 35 -13.03 2.99 -7.89
C PRO A 35 -14.01 3.86 -7.09
N ASP A 36 -14.85 3.23 -6.28
CA ASP A 36 -15.90 3.87 -5.46
C ASP A 36 -15.36 4.90 -4.43
N PHE A 37 -14.05 4.93 -4.18
CA PHE A 37 -13.38 5.91 -3.30
C PHE A 37 -12.76 7.10 -4.05
N LEU A 38 -12.83 7.14 -5.39
CA LEU A 38 -12.60 8.38 -6.12
C LEU A 38 -13.81 9.29 -5.88
N GLU A 39 -13.67 10.23 -4.95
CA GLU A 39 -14.60 11.35 -4.87
C GLU A 39 -14.63 12.05 -6.24
N THR A 40 -15.84 12.18 -6.80
CA THR A 40 -16.12 12.86 -8.07
C THR A 40 -15.72 14.32 -8.06
#